data_AF-A0A1Z4V406-F1
#
_entry.id   AF-A0A1Z4V406-F1
#
_cell.length_a   1.000
_cell.length_b   1.000
_cell.length_c   1.000
_cell.angle_alpha   90.00
_cell.angle_beta   90.00
_cell.angle_gamma   90.00
#
_symmetry.space_group_name_H-M   'P 1'
#
loop_
_entity.id
_entity.type
_entity.pdbx_description
1 polymer ?
#
loop_
_entity_poly.entity_id
_entity_poly.type
_entity_poly.pdbx_seq_one_letter_code
_entity_poly.pdbx_strand_id
1 'polypeptide(L)'
;MATKSEQGQEHHRGPEKGEAYGVAAVTQALAGIDFPANKHKILEQARGHEEIHWTKDKTIDLCSLLDQTNQDEFESMPELVEVISESIREEELA
;
A
#
# COMPACT_ATOMS: atom_id res chain seq x y z
N MET A 1 -47.56 11.65 -12.03
CA MET A 1 -46.26 11.72 -12.74
C MET A 1 -45.33 12.59 -11.92
N ALA A 2 -44.49 11.99 -11.09
CA ALA A 2 -43.34 12.65 -10.45
C ALA A 2 -42.28 11.56 -10.30
N THR A 3 -41.31 11.59 -11.22
CA THR A 3 -40.13 10.73 -11.19
C THR A 3 -39.11 11.31 -10.23
N LYS A 4 -38.17 10.44 -9.81
CA LYS A 4 -36.86 10.75 -9.25
C LYS A 4 -36.77 10.73 -7.72
N SER A 5 -36.27 9.61 -7.22
CA SER A 5 -35.19 9.53 -6.24
C SER A 5 -34.66 8.10 -6.27
N GLU A 6 -33.81 7.81 -7.25
CA GLU A 6 -33.02 6.57 -7.29
C GLU A 6 -32.04 6.59 -6.12
N GLN A 7 -32.35 5.78 -5.11
CA GLN A 7 -31.38 5.23 -4.18
C GLN A 7 -30.54 4.19 -4.93
N GLY A 8 -29.25 4.46 -5.04
CA GLY A 8 -28.19 3.58 -5.52
C GLY A 8 -26.88 4.21 -5.07
N GLN A 9 -26.62 4.25 -3.77
CA GLN A 9 -25.81 3.26 -3.05
C GLN A 9 -24.41 3.09 -3.67
N GLU A 10 -23.43 3.54 -2.86
CA GLU A 10 -22.01 3.16 -2.87
C GLU A 10 -21.09 3.90 -3.84
N HIS A 11 -21.01 5.22 -3.66
CA HIS A 11 -19.82 5.96 -4.05
C HIS A 11 -18.65 5.45 -3.19
N HIS A 12 -17.69 4.79 -3.83
CA HIS A 12 -16.50 4.16 -3.26
C HIS A 12 -15.97 4.92 -2.03
N ARG A 13 -16.30 4.39 -0.86
CA ARG A 13 -15.77 4.82 0.42
C ARG A 13 -14.35 4.26 0.52
N GLY A 14 -13.41 4.89 -0.18
CA GLY A 14 -12.03 4.86 0.31
C GLY A 14 -12.05 5.33 1.76
N PRO A 15 -11.23 4.73 2.66
CA PRO A 15 -11.21 5.12 4.06
C PRO A 15 -11.04 6.64 4.18
N GLU A 16 -11.74 7.23 5.15
CA GLU A 16 -11.68 8.67 5.42
C GLU A 16 -10.21 9.09 5.50
N LYS A 17 -9.83 10.16 4.78
CA LYS A 17 -8.47 10.71 4.72
C LYS A 17 -7.93 10.89 6.14
N GLY A 18 -7.13 9.94 6.61
CA GLY A 18 -6.55 9.99 7.95
C GLY A 18 -5.97 8.67 8.45
N GLU A 19 -6.46 7.52 7.98
CA GLU A 19 -6.14 6.22 8.60
C GLU A 19 -6.04 5.06 7.60
N ALA A 20 -5.32 5.24 6.50
CA ALA A 20 -4.96 4.07 5.68
C ALA A 20 -3.91 3.26 6.44
N TYR A 21 -4.19 1.97 6.69
CA TYR A 21 -3.26 1.03 7.32
C TYR A 21 -2.96 -0.14 6.39
N GLY A 22 -1.78 -0.75 6.55
CA GLY A 22 -1.37 -1.96 5.86
C GLY A 22 -1.36 -1.79 4.34
N VAL A 23 -2.03 -2.70 3.64
CA VAL A 23 -2.16 -2.69 2.16
C VAL A 23 -2.68 -1.35 1.64
N ALA A 24 -3.63 -0.73 2.34
CA ALA A 24 -4.20 0.54 1.90
C ALA A 24 -3.19 1.68 2.01
N ALA A 25 -2.33 1.67 3.04
CA ALA A 25 -1.26 2.64 3.20
C ALA A 25 -0.22 2.49 2.08
N VAL A 26 0.19 1.26 1.77
CA VAL A 26 1.11 0.97 0.64
C VAL A 26 0.51 1.42 -0.68
N THR A 27 -0.75 1.06 -0.95
CA THR A 27 -1.44 1.43 -2.19
C THR A 27 -1.58 2.95 -2.32
N GLN A 28 -1.77 3.66 -1.20
CA GLN A 28 -1.86 5.12 -1.20
C GLN A 28 -0.49 5.78 -1.43
N ALA A 29 0.56 5.28 -0.77
CA ALA A 29 1.92 5.79 -0.94
C ALA A 29 2.44 5.56 -2.37
N LEU A 30 2.03 4.46 -2.99
CA LEU A 30 2.42 4.07 -4.35
C LEU A 30 1.32 4.36 -5.38
N ALA A 31 0.37 5.23 -5.04
CA ALA A 31 -0.71 5.58 -5.95
C ALA A 31 -0.14 6.21 -7.23
N GLY A 32 -0.54 5.67 -8.37
CA GLY A 32 -0.08 6.13 -9.69
C GLY A 32 1.21 5.49 -10.18
N ILE A 33 1.75 4.47 -9.49
CA ILE A 33 2.85 3.67 -10.04
C ILE A 33 2.35 2.71 -11.12
N ASP A 34 3.06 2.67 -12.25
CA ASP A 34 2.87 1.66 -13.29
C ASP A 34 3.80 0.47 -13.07
N PHE A 35 3.21 -0.72 -13.05
CA PHE A 35 3.90 -2.00 -12.98
C PHE A 35 4.13 -2.60 -14.39
N PRO A 36 5.19 -3.40 -14.60
CA PRO A 36 6.19 -3.82 -13.61
C PRO A 36 7.07 -2.66 -13.13
N ALA A 37 7.42 -2.68 -11.85
CA ALA A 37 8.20 -1.63 -11.20
C ALA A 37 9.33 -2.23 -10.38
N ASN A 38 10.52 -1.66 -10.53
CA ASN A 38 11.66 -2.03 -9.68
C ASN A 38 11.65 -1.27 -8.35
N LYS A 39 12.40 -1.80 -7.38
CA LYS A 39 12.58 -1.23 -6.05
C LYS A 39 12.97 0.23 -6.13
N HIS A 40 13.87 0.60 -7.04
CA HIS A 40 14.27 2.01 -7.20
C HIS A 40 13.09 2.91 -7.55
N LYS A 41 12.27 2.53 -8.54
CA LYS A 41 11.08 3.28 -8.98
C LYS A 41 10.01 3.32 -7.87
N ILE A 42 9.84 2.23 -7.12
CA ILE A 42 8.93 2.16 -5.97
C ILE A 42 9.40 3.12 -4.87
N LEU A 43 10.69 3.15 -4.56
CA LEU A 43 11.28 4.05 -3.57
C LEU A 43 11.19 5.51 -4.01
N GLU A 44 11.47 5.80 -5.29
CA GLU A 44 11.29 7.14 -5.85
C GLU A 44 9.84 7.60 -5.76
N GLN A 45 8.88 6.72 -6.07
CA GLN A 45 7.46 7.02 -5.93
C GLN A 45 7.05 7.23 -4.47
N ALA A 46 7.59 6.41 -3.57
CA ALA A 46 7.32 6.49 -2.14
C ALA A 46 8.10 7.62 -1.43
N ARG A 47 8.98 8.37 -2.11
CA ARG A 47 9.75 9.46 -1.46
C ARG A 47 8.82 10.45 -0.76
N GLY A 48 9.02 10.63 0.54
CA GLY A 48 8.16 11.46 1.40
C GLY A 48 6.95 10.75 1.99
N HIS A 49 6.75 9.48 1.63
CA HIS A 49 5.75 8.54 2.15
C HIS A 49 6.38 7.15 2.42
N GLU A 50 7.66 7.13 2.79
CA GLU A 50 8.43 5.90 3.05
C GLU A 50 7.94 5.22 4.33
N GLU A 51 7.46 6.01 5.30
CA GLU A 51 6.82 5.55 6.52
C GLU A 51 5.38 5.10 6.23
N ILE A 52 5.20 3.79 6.11
CA ILE A 52 3.91 3.16 5.89
C ILE A 52 3.34 2.75 7.24
N HIS A 53 2.14 3.22 7.54
CA HIS A 53 1.43 2.79 8.74
C HIS A 53 0.89 1.37 8.47
N TRP A 54 1.56 0.33 8.97
CA TRP A 54 1.13 -1.05 8.73
C TRP A 54 -0.05 -1.44 9.62
N THR A 55 0.02 -1.08 10.90
CA THR A 55 -1.08 -1.20 11.86
C THR A 55 -1.19 0.09 12.67
N LYS A 56 -2.17 0.17 13.58
CA LYS A 56 -2.37 1.33 14.45
C LYS A 56 -1.14 1.66 15.32
N ASP A 57 -0.37 0.64 15.71
CA ASP A 57 0.79 0.76 16.61
C ASP A 57 2.12 0.47 15.88
N LYS A 58 2.08 0.01 14.62
CA LYS A 58 3.28 -0.35 13.84
C LYS A 58 3.37 0.49 12.57
N THR A 59 4.42 1.30 12.50
CA THR A 59 4.85 1.96 11.27
C THR A 59 6.08 1.22 10.76
N ILE A 60 6.12 0.96 9.47
CA ILE A 60 7.21 0.29 8.78
C ILE A 60 7.86 1.26 7.80
N ASP A 61 9.16 1.13 7.63
CA ASP A 61 9.89 1.84 6.59
C ASP A 61 9.91 0.98 5.32
N LEU A 62 9.28 1.46 4.26
CA LEU A 62 9.19 0.74 2.98
C LEU A 62 10.59 0.49 2.39
N CYS A 63 11.52 1.43 2.57
CA CYS A 63 12.90 1.29 2.09
C CYS A 63 13.62 0.14 2.77
N SER A 64 13.57 0.09 4.09
CA SER A 64 14.18 -0.95 4.91
C SER A 64 13.58 -2.32 4.64
N LEU A 65 12.26 -2.41 4.44
CA LEU A 65 11.60 -3.67 4.08
C LEU A 65 12.02 -4.17 2.71
N LEU A 66 12.01 -3.30 1.70
CA LEU A 66 12.48 -3.65 0.36
C LEU A 66 13.97 -3.99 0.32
N ASP A 67 14.76 -3.55 1.31
CA ASP A 67 16.16 -3.95 1.47
C ASP A 67 16.35 -5.33 2.09
N GLN A 68 15.45 -5.73 2.97
CA GLN A 68 15.43 -7.07 3.53
C GLN A 68 14.95 -8.12 2.52
N THR A 69 14.10 -7.70 1.57
CA THR A 69 13.61 -8.59 0.51
C THR A 69 14.68 -8.84 -0.54
N ASN A 70 14.86 -10.09 -0.97
CA ASN A 70 15.73 -10.45 -2.10
C ASN A 70 15.13 -10.11 -3.48
N GLN A 71 14.12 -9.24 -3.51
CA GLN A 71 13.33 -8.93 -4.69
C GLN A 71 13.56 -7.48 -5.11
N ASP A 72 14.05 -7.30 -6.34
CA ASP A 72 14.37 -5.98 -6.89
C ASP A 72 13.29 -5.49 -7.88
N GLU A 73 12.43 -6.37 -8.38
CA GLU A 73 11.35 -6.05 -9.30
C GLU A 73 10.05 -6.71 -8.87
N PHE A 74 8.94 -6.00 -9.07
CA PHE A 74 7.60 -6.44 -8.73
C PHE A 74 6.73 -6.37 -9.98
N GLU A 75 6.01 -7.45 -10.30
CA GLU A 75 5.16 -7.48 -11.49
C GLU A 75 3.84 -6.75 -11.27
N SER A 76 3.38 -6.60 -10.02
CA SER A 76 2.13 -5.92 -9.69
C SER A 76 2.04 -5.46 -8.22
N MET A 77 1.10 -4.55 -7.91
CA MET A 77 0.83 -4.08 -6.55
C MET A 77 0.53 -5.21 -5.54
N PRO A 78 -0.30 -6.23 -5.85
CA PRO A 78 -0.58 -7.30 -4.90
C PRO A 78 0.66 -8.13 -4.54
N GLU A 79 1.55 -8.35 -5.49
CA GLU A 79 2.81 -9.07 -5.27
C GLU A 79 3.73 -8.29 -4.32
N LEU A 80 3.91 -6.99 -4.56
CA LEU A 80 4.65 -6.11 -3.67
C LEU A 80 4.07 -6.14 -2.24
N VAL A 81 2.76 -6.06 -2.12
CA VAL A 81 2.07 -6.10 -0.82
C VAL A 81 2.25 -7.45 -0.13
N GLU A 82 2.22 -8.55 -0.88
CA GLU A 82 2.42 -9.91 -0.37
C GLU A 82 3.83 -10.05 0.22
N VAL A 83 4.84 -9.61 -0.53
CA VAL A 83 6.24 -9.61 -0.10
C VAL A 83 6.43 -8.77 1.16
N ILE A 84 5.87 -7.56 1.22
CA ILE A 84 5.89 -6.71 2.42
C ILE A 84 5.24 -7.44 3.61
N SER A 85 4.08 -8.07 3.39
CA SER A 85 3.34 -8.80 4.41
C SER A 85 4.08 -10.04 4.93
N GLU A 86 4.82 -10.73 4.07
CA GLU A 86 5.70 -11.83 4.46
C GLU A 86 6.89 -11.32 5.29
N SER A 87 7.62 -10.31 4.82
CA SER A 87 8.77 -9.76 5.54
C SER A 87 8.41 -9.25 6.94
N ILE A 88 7.24 -8.63 7.11
CA ILE A 88 6.77 -8.17 8.42
C ILE A 88 6.44 -9.35 9.34
N ARG A 89 5.83 -10.43 8.80
CA ARG A 89 5.56 -11.64 9.58
C ARG A 89 6.85 -12.35 9.98
N GLU A 90 7.85 -12.39 9.11
CA GLU A 90 9.17 -12.95 9.41
C GLU A 90 9.88 -12.13 10.50
N GLU A 91 9.81 -10.80 10.45
CA GLU A 91 10.34 -9.91 11.48
C GLU A 91 9.67 -10.11 12.86
N GLU A 92 8.36 -10.39 12.90
CA GLU A 92 7.66 -10.69 14.17
C GLU A 92 7.97 -12.07 14.74
N LEU A 93 8.51 -12.98 13.93
CA LEU A 93 8.87 -14.35 14.33
C LEU A 93 10.36 -14.52 14.70
N ALA A 94 11.19 -13.53 14.39
CA ALA A 94 12.64 -13.50 14.64
C ALA A 94 13.00 -12.99 16.04
#